data_AF-A0A2E9JBB8-F1
#
_entry.id   AF-A0A2E9JBB8-F1
#
_cell.length_a   1.000
_cell.length_b   1.000
_cell.length_c   1.000
_cell.angle_alpha   90.00
_cell.angle_beta   90.00
_cell.angle_gamma   90.00
#
_symmetry.space_group_name_H-M   'P 1'
#
loop_
_entity.id
_entity.type
_entity.pdbx_description
1 polymer ?
#
loop_
_entity_poly.entity_id
_entity_poly.type
_entity_poly.pdbx_seq_one_letter_code
_entity_poly.pdbx_strand_id
1 'polypeptide(L)'
;MASPLKVINSGSNLQVMTDTEIDTMIVPLVLQEFASDQTYNKRGNCTAYANNFGNAGDFDNRFRNDDVGAHPISDGNFTTTEWSIQQEQTLTANVSSVVYPTKFISSGCKLQTMTTAELQTTILARVANNWKTNTYPVGGYYFGTAAPDADTWVYCGDSLTETYRKVGDDNETVYRLWRKTAPTTTSGSRPIYNRSEGDGVQEMSDADIKTLAAEWRNYLFNVESIGHYQMVTGASAPGTGTWTQVGAYYDYLTDTGDIIYSQGYEGIYSQMYEGIYSGQYEGLYSGQFLGNYSSGFTGIYSGQFLGLFSKGYEGFYSQGFSGGYGGGYQGGYIGGYTQGFTTTYGSGSETPNPQATSSGGTYSSTYSGIYSGIYSGTFSGQYSNQYAGFYSNQFEGIYSMGFQGIYSQGFEGTYSSGFEGYYSQMYVGIYSGQYSGFYSNQYTGRTVLASLGTDSYTFWKRIA
;
A
#
# COMPACT_ATOMS: atom_id res chain seq x y z
N MET A 1 -2.35 69.12 -9.65
CA MET A 1 -1.25 68.13 -9.70
C MET A 1 -0.20 68.61 -10.69
N ALA A 2 1.08 68.39 -10.40
CA ALA A 2 2.17 68.79 -11.27
C ALA A 2 2.33 67.77 -12.40
N SER A 3 1.86 68.11 -13.61
CA SER A 3 2.02 67.26 -14.79
C SER A 3 3.23 67.68 -15.62
N PRO A 4 3.85 66.76 -16.38
CA PRO A 4 4.99 67.07 -17.23
C PRO A 4 4.60 68.08 -18.32
N LEU A 5 5.57 68.89 -18.74
CA LEU A 5 5.42 69.81 -19.85
C LEU A 5 5.84 69.16 -21.17
N LYS A 6 5.23 69.61 -22.25
CA LYS A 6 5.58 69.30 -23.65
C LYS A 6 5.80 70.58 -24.43
N VAL A 7 6.45 70.45 -25.58
CA VAL A 7 6.58 71.52 -26.57
C VAL A 7 5.33 71.56 -27.46
N ILE A 8 4.89 72.76 -27.82
CA ILE A 8 3.86 72.99 -28.84
C ILE A 8 4.33 74.10 -29.80
N ASN A 9 3.62 74.26 -30.92
CA ASN A 9 3.91 75.30 -31.93
C ASN A 9 5.37 75.26 -32.41
N SER A 10 5.85 74.07 -32.81
CA SER A 10 7.18 73.87 -33.40
C SER A 10 8.37 74.36 -32.56
N GLY A 11 8.29 74.28 -31.22
CA GLY A 11 9.39 74.71 -30.34
C GLY A 11 9.14 75.99 -29.57
N SER A 12 8.10 76.76 -29.92
CA SER A 12 7.98 78.14 -29.43
C SER A 12 7.28 78.28 -28.08
N ASN A 13 6.41 77.34 -27.69
CA ASN A 13 5.62 77.42 -26.47
C ASN A 13 5.64 76.10 -25.69
N LEU A 14 5.39 76.19 -24.39
CA LEU A 14 5.24 75.03 -23.50
C LEU A 14 3.79 74.85 -23.07
N GLN A 15 3.35 73.60 -22.99
CA GLN A 15 2.03 73.22 -22.50
C GLN A 15 2.14 72.05 -21.54
N VAL A 16 1.22 71.96 -20.59
CA VAL A 16 1.05 70.76 -19.76
C VAL A 16 0.58 69.59 -20.62
N MET A 17 1.20 68.42 -20.45
CA MET A 17 0.73 67.18 -21.08
C MET A 17 -0.60 66.75 -20.49
N THR A 18 -1.48 66.30 -21.37
CA THR A 18 -2.73 65.66 -20.96
C THR A 18 -2.48 64.23 -20.51
N ASP A 19 -3.41 63.72 -19.71
CA ASP A 19 -3.48 62.33 -19.28
C ASP A 19 -3.40 61.32 -20.45
N THR A 20 -4.09 61.61 -21.55
CA THR A 20 -4.06 60.77 -22.77
C THR A 20 -2.69 60.76 -23.44
N GLU A 21 -1.96 61.87 -23.41
CA GLU A 21 -0.61 61.93 -23.97
C GLU A 21 0.39 61.16 -23.10
N ILE A 22 0.20 61.18 -21.77
CA ILE A 22 1.00 60.34 -20.86
C ILE A 22 0.75 58.86 -21.17
N ASP A 23 -0.50 58.45 -21.36
CA ASP A 23 -0.86 57.05 -21.68
C ASP A 23 -0.33 56.56 -23.02
N THR A 24 -0.22 57.45 -24.01
CA THR A 24 0.13 57.08 -25.39
C THR A 24 1.61 57.27 -25.72
N MET A 25 2.34 58.11 -24.96
CA MET A 25 3.77 58.34 -25.15
C MET A 25 4.62 57.73 -24.03
N ILE A 26 4.30 58.02 -22.76
CA ILE A 26 5.18 57.68 -21.64
C ILE A 26 4.95 56.25 -21.15
N VAL A 27 3.69 55.86 -20.91
CA VAL A 27 3.36 54.53 -20.37
C VAL A 27 3.92 53.38 -21.24
N PRO A 28 3.79 53.38 -22.58
CA PRO A 28 4.29 52.28 -23.40
C PRO A 28 5.81 52.14 -23.36
N LEU A 29 6.56 53.25 -23.29
CA LEU A 29 8.02 53.24 -23.22
C LEU A 29 8.52 52.75 -21.86
N VAL A 30 7.88 53.16 -20.78
CA VAL A 30 8.19 52.67 -19.43
C VAL A 30 7.98 51.16 -19.33
N LEU A 31 6.85 50.66 -19.84
CA LEU A 31 6.55 49.23 -19.83
C LEU A 31 7.43 48.44 -20.80
N GLN A 32 7.78 49.00 -21.96
CA GLN A 32 8.73 48.41 -22.90
C GLN A 32 10.09 48.20 -22.23
N GLU A 33 10.63 49.22 -21.56
CA GLU A 33 11.91 49.10 -20.86
C GLU A 33 11.82 48.07 -19.73
N PHE A 34 10.74 48.13 -18.94
CA PHE A 34 10.48 47.15 -17.90
C PHE A 34 10.52 45.72 -18.46
N ALA A 35 9.88 45.48 -19.62
CA ALA A 35 9.81 44.19 -20.31
C ALA A 35 11.14 43.73 -20.95
N SER A 36 12.00 44.67 -21.35
CA SER A 36 13.19 44.37 -22.15
C SER A 36 14.31 43.68 -21.35
N ASP A 37 14.50 44.06 -20.09
CA ASP A 37 15.51 43.47 -19.21
C ASP A 37 14.94 42.22 -18.53
N GLN A 38 15.41 41.05 -18.98
CA GLN A 38 15.00 39.73 -18.49
C GLN A 38 15.92 39.19 -17.38
N THR A 39 16.87 39.98 -16.89
CA THR A 39 17.77 39.53 -15.82
C THR A 39 16.96 39.17 -14.58
N TYR A 40 17.12 37.94 -14.07
CA TYR A 40 16.27 37.40 -13.00
C TYR A 40 16.30 38.24 -11.71
N ASN A 41 17.41 38.92 -11.43
CA ASN A 41 17.62 39.74 -10.23
C ASN A 41 17.13 41.18 -10.37
N LYS A 42 16.33 41.50 -11.38
CA LYS A 42 15.72 42.81 -11.54
C LYS A 42 14.34 42.81 -10.91
N ARG A 43 14.10 43.76 -10.02
CA ARG A 43 12.83 43.90 -9.30
C ARG A 43 11.62 43.84 -10.22
N GLY A 44 10.68 42.97 -9.88
CA GLY A 44 9.47 42.68 -10.63
C GLY A 44 9.60 41.55 -11.64
N ASN A 45 10.82 41.12 -11.99
CA ASN A 45 10.99 40.04 -12.95
C ASN A 45 10.62 38.69 -12.32
N CYS A 46 9.94 37.86 -13.10
CA CYS A 46 9.57 36.50 -12.73
C CYS A 46 10.40 35.51 -13.57
N THR A 47 10.83 34.41 -12.98
CA THR A 47 11.58 33.34 -13.65
C THR A 47 11.06 31.98 -13.16
N ALA A 48 10.81 31.05 -14.09
CA ALA A 48 10.49 29.67 -13.76
C ALA A 48 11.77 28.84 -13.60
N TYR A 49 11.80 27.97 -12.59
CA TYR A 49 12.94 27.10 -12.30
C TYR A 49 12.48 25.66 -12.06
N ALA A 50 13.28 24.71 -12.55
CA ALA A 50 13.18 23.31 -12.12
C ALA A 50 13.99 23.08 -10.83
N ASN A 51 13.46 22.28 -9.91
CA ASN A 51 14.10 21.83 -8.67
C ASN A 51 14.62 22.97 -7.77
N ASN A 52 13.83 24.03 -7.62
CA ASN A 52 14.16 25.18 -6.79
C ASN A 52 12.91 25.70 -6.08
N PHE A 53 13.08 26.47 -5.00
CA PHE A 53 11.98 27.10 -4.28
C PHE A 53 11.74 28.54 -4.75
N GLY A 54 10.49 28.87 -5.02
CA GLY A 54 10.09 30.16 -5.57
C GLY A 54 9.11 30.89 -4.67
N ASN A 55 9.34 32.19 -4.43
CA ASN A 55 8.44 32.99 -3.60
C ASN A 55 7.06 33.27 -4.25
N ALA A 56 6.92 33.05 -5.56
CA ALA A 56 5.67 33.18 -6.28
C ALA A 56 4.95 31.83 -6.40
N GLY A 57 5.40 30.78 -5.72
CA GLY A 57 4.71 29.51 -5.59
C GLY A 57 5.44 28.34 -6.24
N ASP A 58 5.23 27.17 -5.66
CA ASP A 58 5.79 25.89 -6.06
C ASP A 58 4.67 24.95 -6.54
N PHE A 59 5.00 24.02 -7.42
CA PHE A 59 4.06 23.04 -7.99
C PHE A 59 4.81 21.81 -8.51
N ASP A 60 4.11 20.69 -8.56
CA ASP A 60 4.70 19.38 -8.82
C ASP A 60 4.36 18.88 -10.22
N ASN A 61 5.32 18.21 -10.85
CA ASN A 61 5.12 17.39 -12.04
C ASN A 61 5.42 15.93 -11.66
N ARG A 62 4.38 15.09 -11.68
CA ARG A 62 4.44 13.69 -11.26
C ARG A 62 4.33 12.79 -12.46
N PHE A 63 5.24 11.84 -12.55
CA PHE A 63 5.23 10.85 -13.62
C PHE A 63 5.30 9.43 -13.07
N ARG A 64 4.31 8.61 -13.45
CA ARG A 64 4.32 7.16 -13.22
C ARG A 64 4.79 6.45 -14.49
N ASN A 65 5.91 5.74 -14.36
CA ASN A 65 6.52 4.97 -15.45
C ASN A 65 6.03 3.51 -15.53
N ASP A 66 4.97 3.15 -14.78
CA ASP A 66 4.30 1.87 -14.92
C ASP A 66 3.25 1.92 -16.03
N ASP A 67 3.16 0.87 -16.84
CA ASP A 67 2.17 0.77 -17.91
C ASP A 67 0.75 0.61 -17.35
N VAL A 68 -0.25 1.05 -18.12
CA VAL A 68 -1.65 0.82 -17.76
C VAL A 68 -1.91 -0.69 -17.67
N GLY A 69 -2.50 -1.12 -16.55
CA GLY A 69 -2.69 -2.53 -16.22
C GLY A 69 -1.52 -3.19 -15.49
N ALA A 70 -0.41 -2.48 -15.25
CA ALA A 70 0.66 -2.98 -14.41
C ALA A 70 0.16 -3.27 -12.98
N HIS A 71 0.52 -4.45 -12.48
CA HIS A 71 0.12 -4.98 -11.18
C HIS A 71 1.12 -6.05 -10.70
N PRO A 72 1.36 -6.18 -9.38
CA PRO A 72 1.02 -5.21 -8.34
C PRO A 72 1.98 -4.02 -8.37
N ILE A 73 1.47 -2.81 -8.16
CA ILE A 73 2.28 -1.60 -7.98
C ILE A 73 2.10 -1.03 -6.57
N SER A 74 3.05 -0.19 -6.13
CA SER A 74 2.88 0.64 -4.94
C SER A 74 2.31 2.01 -5.32
N ASP A 75 1.45 2.59 -4.47
CA ASP A 75 0.81 3.90 -4.69
C ASP A 75 1.80 4.99 -5.08
N GLY A 76 2.94 4.99 -4.38
CA GLY A 76 4.02 5.97 -4.50
C GLY A 76 5.05 5.63 -5.57
N ASN A 77 4.80 4.67 -6.47
CA ASN A 77 5.70 4.37 -7.58
C ASN A 77 5.56 5.42 -8.69
N PHE A 78 5.97 6.65 -8.41
CA PHE A 78 6.08 7.73 -9.38
C PHE A 78 7.23 8.65 -8.98
N THR A 79 7.77 9.37 -9.95
CA THR A 79 8.76 10.42 -9.71
C THR A 79 8.07 11.77 -9.65
N THR A 80 8.50 12.63 -8.73
CA THR A 80 8.07 14.03 -8.69
C THR A 80 9.23 14.92 -9.05
N THR A 81 9.02 15.82 -10.01
CA THR A 81 9.90 16.96 -10.27
C THR A 81 9.23 18.21 -9.70
N GLU A 82 9.89 18.87 -8.76
CA GLU A 82 9.39 20.11 -8.17
C GLU A 82 9.72 21.29 -9.10
N TRP A 83 8.76 22.19 -9.27
CA TRP A 83 8.89 23.40 -10.07
C TRP A 83 8.47 24.61 -9.26
N SER A 84 9.04 25.76 -9.59
CA SER A 84 8.66 27.00 -8.93
C SER A 84 8.74 28.22 -9.84
N ILE A 85 8.04 29.26 -9.43
CA ILE A 85 8.17 30.59 -9.99
C ILE A 85 8.76 31.51 -8.90
N GLN A 86 9.85 32.17 -9.25
CA GLN A 86 10.47 33.19 -8.41
C GLN A 86 10.17 34.56 -8.98
N GLN A 87 9.77 35.50 -8.13
CA GLN A 87 9.69 36.92 -8.46
C GLN A 87 10.69 37.71 -7.63
N GLU A 88 11.55 38.52 -8.26
CA GLU A 88 12.45 39.41 -7.51
C GLU A 88 11.67 40.59 -6.92
N GLN A 89 11.59 40.68 -5.59
CA GLN A 89 10.80 41.71 -4.89
C GLN A 89 11.67 42.65 -4.03
N THR A 90 12.93 42.30 -3.79
CA THR A 90 13.81 42.87 -2.76
C THR A 90 14.84 43.86 -3.30
N LEU A 91 15.41 43.59 -4.47
CA LEU A 91 16.49 44.39 -5.05
C LEU A 91 15.99 45.72 -5.62
N THR A 92 15.93 46.75 -4.78
CA THR A 92 15.50 48.11 -5.16
C THR A 92 16.22 48.59 -6.41
N ALA A 93 15.46 49.07 -7.40
CA ALA A 93 16.02 49.56 -8.64
C ALA A 93 16.79 50.87 -8.40
N ASN A 94 17.97 50.99 -9.02
CA ASN A 94 18.79 52.19 -8.94
C ASN A 94 18.13 53.33 -9.75
N VAL A 95 17.93 54.47 -9.10
CA VAL A 95 17.26 55.65 -9.68
C VAL A 95 18.22 56.81 -9.99
N SER A 96 19.53 56.64 -9.83
CA SER A 96 20.52 57.72 -9.99
C SER A 96 20.64 58.24 -11.43
N SER A 97 20.28 57.41 -12.42
CA SER A 97 20.33 57.75 -13.85
C SER A 97 18.96 58.10 -14.43
N VAL A 98 17.95 58.28 -13.59
CA VAL A 98 16.59 58.59 -14.03
C VAL A 98 16.50 60.04 -14.50
N VAL A 99 16.02 60.24 -15.72
CA VAL A 99 15.77 61.56 -16.28
C VAL A 99 14.33 61.97 -15.96
N TYR A 100 14.20 62.93 -15.04
CA TYR A 100 12.90 63.41 -14.58
C TYR A 100 12.35 64.50 -15.50
N PRO A 101 11.05 64.45 -15.89
CA PRO A 101 10.42 65.51 -16.66
C PRO A 101 10.36 66.84 -15.91
N THR A 102 10.20 67.93 -16.65
CA THR A 102 10.01 69.28 -16.10
C THR A 102 8.53 69.62 -16.00
N LYS A 103 8.15 70.27 -14.89
CA LYS A 103 6.83 70.86 -14.62
C LYS A 103 6.91 72.39 -14.58
N PHE A 104 5.74 73.04 -14.69
CA PHE A 104 5.59 74.47 -14.42
C PHE A 104 5.09 74.70 -12.98
N ILE A 105 5.70 75.65 -12.27
CA ILE A 105 5.22 76.12 -10.97
C ILE A 105 4.67 77.54 -11.13
N SER A 106 3.38 77.70 -10.78
CA SER A 106 2.71 79.01 -10.80
C SER A 106 3.32 79.99 -9.79
N SER A 107 3.70 79.50 -8.61
CA SER A 107 4.46 80.28 -7.62
C SER A 107 5.87 80.56 -8.13
N GLY A 108 6.09 81.79 -8.58
CA GLY A 108 7.37 82.25 -9.13
C GLY A 108 7.56 81.99 -10.63
N CYS A 109 6.52 81.55 -11.35
CA CYS A 109 6.50 81.37 -12.81
C CYS A 109 7.74 80.67 -13.37
N LYS A 110 8.14 79.55 -12.76
CA LYS A 110 9.41 78.88 -13.05
C LYS A 110 9.22 77.44 -13.50
N LEU A 111 10.19 76.96 -14.26
CA LEU A 111 10.34 75.57 -14.64
C LEU A 111 11.11 74.83 -13.53
N GLN A 112 10.66 73.64 -13.19
CA GLN A 112 11.32 72.79 -12.19
C GLN A 112 11.22 71.34 -12.61
N THR A 113 12.27 70.56 -12.34
CA THR A 113 12.22 69.10 -12.43
C THR A 113 11.16 68.53 -11.48
N MET A 114 10.39 67.54 -11.94
CA MET A 114 9.45 66.81 -11.11
C MET A 114 10.17 66.02 -10.02
N THR A 115 9.55 65.92 -8.85
CA THR A 115 10.01 65.06 -7.77
C THR A 115 9.49 63.63 -7.93
N THR A 116 10.10 62.66 -7.24
CA THR A 116 9.60 61.28 -7.20
C THR A 116 8.13 61.21 -6.75
N ALA A 117 7.72 61.95 -5.73
CA ALA A 117 6.35 61.96 -5.24
C ALA A 117 5.34 62.48 -6.30
N GLU A 118 5.75 63.46 -7.11
CA GLU A 118 4.92 63.97 -8.20
C GLU A 118 4.85 62.98 -9.37
N LEU A 119 5.97 62.31 -9.69
CA LEU A 119 6.01 61.25 -10.67
C LEU A 119 5.07 60.09 -10.27
N GLN A 120 5.08 59.72 -9.00
CA GLN A 120 4.22 58.66 -8.44
C GLN A 120 2.73 58.97 -8.58
N THR A 121 2.32 60.20 -8.28
CA THR A 121 0.90 60.61 -8.31
C THR A 121 0.38 60.97 -9.70
N THR A 122 1.26 61.10 -10.70
CA THR A 122 0.87 61.48 -12.07
C THR A 122 1.23 60.40 -13.09
N ILE A 123 2.51 60.20 -13.39
CA ILE A 123 2.94 59.25 -14.43
C ILE A 123 2.81 57.81 -13.95
N LEU A 124 3.38 57.44 -12.80
CA LEU A 124 3.40 56.03 -12.36
C LEU A 124 2.02 55.53 -11.92
N ALA A 125 1.16 56.40 -11.38
CA ALA A 125 -0.24 56.06 -11.13
C ALA A 125 -0.95 55.63 -12.43
N ARG A 126 -0.62 56.25 -13.57
CA ARG A 126 -1.17 55.86 -14.88
C ARG A 126 -0.55 54.57 -15.41
N VAL A 127 0.75 54.36 -15.22
CA VAL A 127 1.40 53.07 -15.51
C VAL A 127 0.73 51.95 -14.68
N ALA A 128 0.45 52.19 -13.39
CA ALA A 128 -0.28 51.25 -12.55
C ALA A 128 -1.71 51.02 -13.01
N ASN A 129 -2.45 52.05 -13.40
CA ASN A 129 -3.79 51.86 -13.95
C ASN A 129 -3.76 50.97 -15.20
N ASN A 130 -2.82 51.21 -16.12
CA ASN A 130 -2.63 50.33 -17.29
C ASN A 130 -2.30 48.89 -16.87
N TRP A 131 -1.44 48.71 -15.86
CA TRP A 131 -1.03 47.40 -15.35
C TRP A 131 -2.19 46.61 -14.71
N LYS A 132 -3.09 47.32 -14.02
CA LYS A 132 -4.28 46.76 -13.35
C LYS A 132 -5.38 46.38 -14.35
N THR A 133 -5.63 47.23 -15.34
CA THR A 133 -6.77 47.07 -16.25
C THR A 133 -6.51 46.08 -17.37
N ASN A 134 -5.26 45.98 -17.85
CA ASN A 134 -4.89 44.98 -18.84
C ASN A 134 -4.59 43.64 -18.15
N THR A 135 -5.18 42.56 -18.63
CA THR A 135 -4.85 41.20 -18.16
C THR A 135 -3.35 40.93 -18.37
N TYR A 136 -2.86 41.23 -19.57
CA TYR A 136 -1.47 41.06 -19.99
C TYR A 136 -0.86 42.41 -20.43
N PRO A 137 -0.44 43.27 -19.49
CA PRO A 137 0.30 44.49 -19.83
C PRO A 137 1.68 44.10 -20.39
N VAL A 138 2.31 45.00 -21.15
CA VAL A 138 3.71 44.81 -21.58
C VAL A 138 4.60 44.67 -20.34
N GLY A 139 5.38 43.59 -20.29
CA GLY A 139 6.18 43.16 -19.16
C GLY A 139 5.45 42.25 -18.16
N GLY A 140 4.14 42.06 -18.32
CA GLY A 140 3.34 41.09 -17.58
C GLY A 140 3.59 39.65 -18.03
N TYR A 141 3.14 38.70 -17.21
CA TYR A 141 3.44 37.28 -17.38
C TYR A 141 2.20 36.42 -17.61
N TYR A 142 2.40 35.33 -18.33
CA TYR A 142 1.42 34.26 -18.53
C TYR A 142 2.09 32.89 -18.36
N PHE A 143 1.43 31.94 -17.71
CA PHE A 143 1.93 30.56 -17.60
C PHE A 143 1.02 29.60 -18.35
N GLY A 144 1.58 28.92 -19.36
CA GLY A 144 0.79 28.02 -20.21
C GLY A 144 1.59 27.49 -21.40
N THR A 145 0.89 26.79 -22.29
CA THR A 145 1.50 26.02 -23.39
C THR A 145 1.82 26.85 -24.64
N ALA A 146 1.15 27.99 -24.81
CA ALA A 146 1.35 28.93 -25.91
C ALA A 146 1.15 30.37 -25.45
N ALA A 147 1.69 31.35 -26.17
CA ALA A 147 1.39 32.76 -25.93
C ALA A 147 -0.15 32.99 -25.97
N PRO A 148 -0.72 33.77 -25.03
CA PRO A 148 -2.17 33.88 -24.89
C PRO A 148 -2.83 34.79 -25.94
N ASP A 149 -2.05 35.57 -26.69
CA ASP A 149 -2.51 36.46 -27.75
C ASP A 149 -1.46 36.55 -28.88
N ALA A 150 -1.78 37.33 -29.93
CA ALA A 150 -0.95 37.47 -31.13
C ALA A 150 0.22 38.47 -30.98
N ASP A 151 0.39 39.08 -29.80
CA ASP A 151 1.50 40.00 -29.57
C ASP A 151 2.84 39.25 -29.42
N THR A 152 3.91 39.99 -29.15
CA THR A 152 5.24 39.39 -28.97
C THR A 152 5.48 38.99 -27.52
N TRP A 153 5.88 37.74 -27.32
CA TRP A 153 6.18 37.16 -26.02
C TRP A 153 7.53 36.46 -26.03
N VAL A 154 8.19 36.43 -24.87
CA VAL A 154 9.48 35.76 -24.66
C VAL A 154 9.40 34.81 -23.47
N TYR A 155 10.28 33.82 -23.42
CA TYR A 155 10.34 32.83 -22.33
C TYR A 155 11.16 33.35 -21.16
N CYS A 156 10.73 33.04 -19.93
CA CYS A 156 11.41 33.46 -18.71
C CYS A 156 11.76 32.25 -17.83
N GLY A 157 12.98 31.74 -17.98
CA GLY A 157 13.49 30.60 -17.23
C GLY A 157 13.33 29.28 -17.97
N ASP A 158 13.21 28.20 -17.19
CA ASP A 158 13.15 26.84 -17.71
C ASP A 158 11.79 26.52 -18.36
N SER A 159 11.76 25.55 -19.27
CA SER A 159 10.53 25.02 -19.86
C SER A 159 10.13 23.73 -19.14
N LEU A 160 8.90 23.69 -18.61
CA LEU A 160 8.35 22.48 -18.00
C LEU A 160 7.80 21.59 -19.09
N THR A 161 8.18 20.30 -19.08
CA THR A 161 7.56 19.28 -19.93
C THR A 161 6.71 18.39 -19.06
N GLU A 162 5.40 18.53 -19.18
CA GLU A 162 4.42 17.70 -18.50
C GLU A 162 4.36 16.37 -19.24
N THR A 163 4.76 15.30 -18.56
CA THR A 163 4.82 13.96 -19.16
C THR A 163 3.90 13.05 -18.38
N TYR A 164 2.97 12.41 -19.08
CA TYR A 164 2.04 11.47 -18.47
C TYR A 164 1.76 10.30 -19.40
N ARG A 165 1.56 9.12 -18.82
CA ARG A 165 1.30 7.89 -19.57
C ARG A 165 -0.18 7.72 -19.85
N LYS A 166 -0.52 7.36 -21.10
CA LYS A 166 -1.83 6.81 -21.48
C LYS A 166 -1.64 5.37 -21.97
N VAL A 167 -2.74 4.68 -22.27
CA VAL A 167 -2.68 3.32 -22.83
C VAL A 167 -1.82 3.32 -24.10
N GLY A 168 -0.65 2.68 -24.03
CA GLY A 168 0.22 2.41 -25.17
C GLY A 168 1.27 3.47 -25.49
N ASP A 169 1.18 4.71 -24.98
CA ASP A 169 2.12 5.79 -25.30
C ASP A 169 2.23 6.85 -24.19
N ASP A 170 3.43 7.44 -24.07
CA ASP A 170 3.69 8.64 -23.26
C ASP A 170 3.27 9.89 -24.02
N ASN A 171 2.60 10.80 -23.31
CA ASN A 171 2.18 12.10 -23.84
C ASN A 171 3.00 13.19 -23.17
N GLU A 172 3.38 14.20 -23.95
CA GLU A 172 4.15 15.33 -23.48
C GLU A 172 3.45 16.65 -23.82
N THR A 173 3.45 17.58 -22.88
CA THR A 173 2.94 18.95 -23.08
C THR A 173 3.90 19.95 -22.47
N VAL A 174 4.41 20.88 -23.28
CA VAL A 174 5.40 21.87 -22.79
C VAL A 174 4.69 23.12 -22.28
N TYR A 175 4.88 23.44 -21.00
CA TYR A 175 4.45 24.67 -20.36
C TYR A 175 5.64 25.64 -20.22
N ARG A 176 5.36 26.94 -20.36
CA ARG A 176 6.37 27.98 -20.23
C ARG A 176 5.82 29.17 -19.47
N LEU A 177 6.73 29.87 -18.78
CA LEU A 177 6.47 31.22 -18.29
C LEU A 177 6.79 32.21 -19.42
N TRP A 178 5.73 32.83 -19.93
CA TRP A 178 5.78 33.82 -21.00
C TRP A 178 5.77 35.22 -20.42
N ARG A 179 6.54 36.13 -21.02
CA ARG A 179 6.51 37.56 -20.71
C ARG A 179 6.19 38.37 -21.96
N LYS A 180 5.22 39.27 -21.87
CA LYS A 180 4.82 40.12 -22.99
C LYS A 180 5.84 41.22 -23.23
N THR A 181 6.24 41.44 -24.47
CA THR A 181 7.26 42.45 -24.85
C THR A 181 6.74 43.48 -25.88
N ALA A 182 5.57 43.24 -26.47
CA ALA A 182 4.90 44.14 -27.43
C ALA A 182 3.38 44.13 -27.21
N PRO A 183 2.61 45.10 -27.75
CA PRO A 183 3.02 46.22 -28.62
C PRO A 183 3.70 47.34 -27.83
N THR A 184 4.62 48.05 -28.48
CA THR A 184 5.36 49.18 -27.90
C THR A 184 5.14 50.48 -28.69
N THR A 185 4.00 50.57 -29.37
CA THR A 185 3.68 51.73 -30.23
C THR A 185 3.43 52.96 -29.38
N THR A 186 4.08 54.06 -29.73
CA THR A 186 3.92 55.36 -29.09
C THR A 186 3.26 56.35 -30.04
N SER A 187 2.49 57.30 -29.51
CA SER A 187 1.92 58.42 -30.26
C SER A 187 1.82 59.66 -29.38
N GLY A 188 1.79 60.85 -30.01
CA GLY A 188 1.65 62.12 -29.32
C GLY A 188 2.97 62.85 -29.06
N SER A 189 2.89 63.89 -28.20
CA SER A 189 4.02 64.76 -27.86
C SER A 189 4.89 64.18 -26.76
N ARG A 190 6.18 64.56 -26.76
CA ARG A 190 7.16 64.12 -25.76
C ARG A 190 7.18 65.06 -24.54
N PRO A 191 7.43 64.53 -23.33
CA PRO A 191 7.75 65.37 -22.20
C PRO A 191 9.09 66.09 -22.43
N ILE A 192 9.29 67.22 -21.76
CA ILE A 192 10.56 67.94 -21.74
C ILE A 192 11.30 67.72 -20.42
N TYR A 193 12.61 67.90 -20.43
CA TYR A 193 13.45 67.96 -19.25
C TYR A 193 14.43 69.16 -19.34
N ASN A 194 14.98 69.56 -18.19
CA ASN A 194 16.02 70.59 -18.14
C ASN A 194 17.35 69.98 -18.60
N ARG A 195 18.01 70.61 -19.57
CA ARG A 195 19.31 70.15 -20.05
C ARG A 195 20.37 70.31 -18.97
N SER A 196 21.21 69.29 -18.77
CA SER A 196 22.27 69.31 -17.76
C SER A 196 23.43 70.24 -18.14
N GLU A 197 23.65 70.46 -19.44
CA GLU A 197 24.72 71.29 -19.99
C GLU A 197 24.15 72.30 -21.00
N GLY A 198 23.73 73.47 -20.49
CA GLY A 198 23.23 74.60 -21.27
C GLY A 198 21.93 75.19 -20.72
N ASP A 199 21.69 76.47 -21.00
CA ASP A 199 20.42 77.12 -20.67
C ASP A 199 19.32 76.62 -21.63
N GLY A 200 18.32 75.90 -21.10
CA GLY A 200 17.12 75.54 -21.86
C GLY A 200 16.42 74.24 -21.45
N VAL A 201 15.31 73.98 -22.13
CA VAL A 201 14.55 72.73 -22.06
C VAL A 201 14.73 71.93 -23.35
N GLN A 202 14.69 70.61 -23.24
CA GLN A 202 14.78 69.69 -24.38
C GLN A 202 13.68 68.63 -24.29
N GLU A 203 13.15 68.19 -25.43
CA GLU A 203 12.30 67.01 -25.47
C GLU A 203 13.06 65.76 -25.06
N MET A 204 12.45 64.92 -24.22
CA MET A 204 12.99 63.64 -23.80
C MET A 204 12.99 62.65 -24.96
N SER A 205 14.14 62.03 -25.22
CA SER A 205 14.24 60.90 -26.14
C SER A 205 13.54 59.65 -25.58
N ASP A 206 13.36 58.62 -26.40
CA ASP A 206 12.84 57.34 -25.90
C ASP A 206 13.73 56.76 -24.80
N ALA A 207 15.05 56.90 -24.94
CA ALA A 207 16.01 56.46 -23.93
C ALA A 207 15.79 57.20 -22.60
N ASP A 208 15.58 58.52 -22.64
CA ASP A 208 15.33 59.32 -21.44
C ASP A 208 14.03 58.88 -20.75
N ILE A 209 12.95 58.68 -21.51
CA ILE A 209 11.65 58.24 -20.96
C ILE A 209 11.76 56.84 -20.36
N LYS A 210 12.48 55.93 -21.03
CA LYS A 210 12.70 54.56 -20.56
C LYS A 210 13.40 54.50 -19.22
N THR A 211 14.24 55.48 -18.87
CA THR A 211 14.88 55.53 -17.54
C THR A 211 13.87 55.55 -16.39
N LEU A 212 12.65 56.07 -16.61
CA LEU A 212 11.57 56.08 -15.62
C LEU A 212 11.12 54.66 -15.19
N ALA A 213 11.48 53.62 -15.95
CA ALA A 213 11.20 52.23 -15.57
C ALA A 213 11.86 51.82 -14.24
N ALA A 214 12.97 52.44 -13.84
CA ALA A 214 13.56 52.21 -12.53
C ALA A 214 12.62 52.65 -11.39
N GLU A 215 11.98 53.81 -11.53
CA GLU A 215 10.97 54.28 -10.57
C GLU A 215 9.72 53.40 -10.59
N TRP A 216 9.28 52.98 -11.78
CA TRP A 216 8.16 52.04 -11.93
C TRP A 216 8.40 50.73 -11.16
N ARG A 217 9.59 50.12 -11.28
CA ARG A 217 9.95 48.90 -10.54
C ARG A 217 9.81 49.06 -9.03
N ASN A 218 10.18 50.23 -8.50
CA ASN A 218 10.06 50.51 -7.07
C ASN A 218 8.62 50.81 -6.67
N TYR A 219 7.87 51.54 -7.49
CA TYR A 219 6.47 51.90 -7.25
C TYR A 219 5.54 50.69 -7.17
N LEU A 220 5.73 49.71 -8.07
CA LEU A 220 4.92 48.50 -8.19
C LEU A 220 4.74 47.77 -6.84
N PHE A 221 5.83 47.66 -6.07
CA PHE A 221 5.85 46.95 -4.78
C PHE A 221 5.70 47.85 -3.57
N ASN A 222 6.24 49.07 -3.61
CA ASN A 222 6.30 49.92 -2.42
C ASN A 222 5.01 50.74 -2.18
N VAL A 223 4.22 51.02 -3.22
CA VAL A 223 3.08 51.95 -3.12
C VAL A 223 1.76 51.23 -3.32
N GLU A 224 1.61 50.54 -4.46
CA GLU A 224 0.33 49.94 -4.84
C GLU A 224 0.21 48.46 -4.43
N SER A 225 1.33 47.80 -4.11
CA SER A 225 1.37 46.35 -3.83
C SER A 225 0.69 45.49 -4.91
N ILE A 226 0.75 45.94 -6.17
CA ILE A 226 0.22 45.24 -7.34
C ILE A 226 1.34 44.48 -8.07
N GLY A 227 0.99 43.68 -9.07
CA GLY A 227 1.97 42.96 -9.89
C GLY A 227 2.74 41.87 -9.16
N HIS A 228 2.29 41.49 -7.96
CA HIS A 228 2.72 40.25 -7.32
C HIS A 228 2.11 39.09 -8.09
N TYR A 229 2.92 38.06 -8.35
CA TYR A 229 2.45 36.84 -8.97
C TYR A 229 2.42 35.70 -7.96
N GLN A 230 1.43 34.82 -8.08
CA GLN A 230 1.31 33.62 -7.24
C GLN A 230 0.75 32.44 -8.04
N MET A 231 1.41 31.29 -7.96
CA MET A 231 0.92 29.99 -8.36
C MET A 231 0.32 29.30 -7.14
N VAL A 232 -0.93 28.84 -7.26
CA VAL A 232 -1.64 28.17 -6.17
C VAL A 232 -2.33 26.91 -6.68
N THR A 233 -2.45 25.90 -5.84
CA THR A 233 -3.22 24.70 -6.15
C THR A 233 -4.72 25.01 -6.22
N GLY A 234 -5.39 24.45 -7.22
CA GLY A 234 -6.80 24.67 -7.50
C GLY A 234 -7.08 25.95 -8.29
N ALA A 235 -8.36 26.34 -8.32
CA ALA A 235 -8.86 27.48 -9.10
C ALA A 235 -9.19 28.72 -8.25
N SER A 236 -8.90 28.69 -6.95
CA SER A 236 -9.21 29.79 -6.04
C SER A 236 -8.10 30.84 -6.05
N ALA A 237 -8.49 32.12 -6.01
CA ALA A 237 -7.54 33.21 -5.92
C ALA A 237 -6.73 33.15 -4.61
N PRO A 238 -5.49 33.65 -4.61
CA PRO A 238 -4.68 33.71 -3.39
C PRO A 238 -5.25 34.71 -2.38
N GLY A 239 -5.23 34.33 -1.10
CA GLY A 239 -5.33 35.21 0.08
C GLY A 239 -6.23 36.46 -0.04
N THR A 240 -5.75 37.57 0.53
CA THR A 240 -6.42 38.87 0.46
C THR A 240 -6.00 39.64 -0.80
N GLY A 241 -6.86 40.54 -1.27
CA GLY A 241 -6.61 41.35 -2.47
C GLY A 241 -7.50 40.95 -3.65
N THR A 242 -7.35 41.67 -4.76
CA THR A 242 -8.00 41.35 -6.04
C THR A 242 -6.96 40.78 -6.99
N TRP A 243 -7.27 39.61 -7.55
CA TRP A 243 -6.38 38.86 -8.40
C TRP A 243 -7.02 38.59 -9.75
N THR A 244 -6.19 38.51 -10.78
CA THR A 244 -6.59 38.10 -12.12
C THR A 244 -5.82 36.85 -12.51
N GLN A 245 -6.52 35.82 -12.97
CA GLN A 245 -5.90 34.60 -13.47
C GLN A 245 -5.14 34.93 -14.77
N VAL A 246 -3.91 34.48 -14.85
CA VAL A 246 -2.97 34.71 -15.95
C VAL A 246 -2.27 33.41 -16.37
N GLY A 247 -2.80 32.25 -16.01
CA GLY A 247 -2.23 30.98 -16.42
C GLY A 247 -2.82 29.81 -15.65
N ALA A 248 -2.51 28.62 -16.14
CA ALA A 248 -2.86 27.37 -15.47
C ALA A 248 -1.87 26.27 -15.88
N TYR A 249 -1.70 25.31 -15.00
CA TYR A 249 -0.96 24.09 -15.19
C TYR A 249 -1.77 22.92 -14.66
N TYR A 250 -1.68 21.79 -15.37
CA TYR A 250 -2.39 20.57 -15.01
C TYR A 250 -1.36 19.45 -15.00
N ASP A 251 -1.17 18.89 -13.81
CA ASP A 251 -0.36 17.70 -13.60
C ASP A 251 -1.25 16.47 -13.78
N TYR A 252 -0.87 15.59 -14.70
CA TYR A 252 -1.62 14.39 -15.03
C TYR A 252 -0.88 13.16 -14.52
N LEU A 253 -1.54 12.41 -13.63
CA LEU A 253 -1.01 11.15 -13.13
C LEU A 253 -2.00 10.04 -13.42
N THR A 254 -1.53 8.87 -13.85
CA THR A 254 -2.41 7.71 -13.99
C THR A 254 -3.12 7.41 -12.67
N ASP A 255 -4.39 7.02 -12.71
CA ASP A 255 -5.06 6.60 -11.49
C ASP A 255 -4.61 5.20 -11.09
N THR A 256 -4.84 4.86 -9.83
CA THR A 256 -4.59 3.52 -9.33
C THR A 256 -5.82 3.01 -8.60
N GLY A 257 -6.05 1.70 -8.67
CA GLY A 257 -7.19 1.06 -8.02
C GLY A 257 -6.90 -0.38 -7.65
N ASP A 258 -7.55 -0.84 -6.59
CA ASP A 258 -7.47 -2.23 -6.17
C ASP A 258 -8.38 -3.07 -7.09
N ILE A 259 -7.77 -3.86 -7.97
CA ILE A 259 -8.49 -4.70 -8.94
C ILE A 259 -8.25 -6.18 -8.59
N ILE A 260 -9.32 -6.98 -8.75
CA ILE A 260 -9.28 -8.44 -8.64
C ILE A 260 -9.40 -9.02 -10.05
N TYR A 261 -8.35 -9.70 -10.52
CA TYR A 261 -8.34 -10.33 -11.85
C TYR A 261 -8.99 -11.72 -11.81
N SER A 262 -10.25 -11.81 -12.23
CA SER A 262 -11.07 -13.04 -12.16
C SER A 262 -10.70 -14.14 -13.17
N GLN A 263 -9.98 -13.85 -14.26
CA GLN A 263 -9.70 -14.86 -15.29
C GLN A 263 -8.57 -15.83 -14.90
N GLY A 264 -7.61 -15.42 -14.07
CA GLY A 264 -6.61 -16.35 -13.52
C GLY A 264 -7.13 -17.18 -12.34
N TYR A 265 -8.24 -16.74 -11.73
CA TYR A 265 -8.90 -17.43 -10.62
C TYR A 265 -9.31 -18.85 -11.02
N GLU A 266 -10.01 -19.04 -12.14
CA GLU A 266 -10.50 -20.38 -12.54
C GLU A 266 -9.38 -21.35 -12.92
N GLY A 267 -8.41 -20.90 -13.72
CA GLY A 267 -7.33 -21.77 -14.22
C GLY A 267 -6.38 -22.24 -13.12
N ILE A 268 -6.02 -21.36 -12.19
CA ILE A 268 -5.13 -21.70 -11.08
C ILE A 268 -5.88 -22.34 -9.92
N TYR A 269 -7.14 -21.95 -9.66
CA TYR A 269 -7.97 -22.68 -8.70
C TYR A 269 -8.06 -24.16 -9.12
N SER A 270 -8.33 -24.46 -10.39
CA SER A 270 -8.33 -25.84 -10.89
C SER A 270 -6.95 -26.48 -10.76
N GLN A 271 -5.89 -25.85 -11.27
CA GLN A 271 -4.55 -26.46 -11.30
C GLN A 271 -3.89 -26.63 -9.92
N MET A 272 -4.02 -25.67 -9.01
CA MET A 272 -3.46 -25.79 -7.65
C MET A 272 -4.33 -26.65 -6.75
N TYR A 273 -5.67 -26.51 -6.80
CA TYR A 273 -6.54 -27.40 -6.03
C TYR A 273 -6.34 -28.83 -6.49
N GLU A 274 -6.46 -29.13 -7.78
CA GLU A 274 -6.25 -30.48 -8.29
C GLU A 274 -4.80 -30.94 -8.08
N GLY A 275 -3.77 -30.11 -8.35
CA GLY A 275 -2.37 -30.53 -8.26
C GLY A 275 -1.87 -30.75 -6.83
N ILE A 276 -2.27 -29.91 -5.87
CA ILE A 276 -1.89 -30.07 -4.46
C ILE A 276 -2.74 -31.17 -3.82
N TYR A 277 -4.05 -31.22 -4.11
CA TYR A 277 -4.94 -32.25 -3.58
C TYR A 277 -4.58 -33.64 -4.12
N SER A 278 -4.44 -33.81 -5.44
CA SER A 278 -4.10 -35.12 -6.03
C SER A 278 -2.62 -35.49 -5.84
N GLY A 279 -1.69 -34.54 -6.00
CA GLY A 279 -0.26 -34.85 -5.98
C GLY A 279 0.30 -35.02 -4.57
N GLN A 280 -0.07 -34.13 -3.64
CA GLN A 280 0.52 -34.11 -2.31
C GLN A 280 -0.38 -34.76 -1.27
N TYR A 281 -1.67 -34.41 -1.22
CA TYR A 281 -2.57 -35.03 -0.26
C TYR A 281 -2.80 -36.51 -0.59
N GLU A 282 -3.16 -36.85 -1.83
CA GLU A 282 -3.38 -38.25 -2.22
C GLU A 282 -2.08 -39.07 -2.15
N GLY A 283 -0.96 -38.54 -2.63
CA GLY A 283 0.35 -39.21 -2.60
C GLY A 283 0.92 -39.43 -1.20
N LEU A 284 0.79 -38.46 -0.28
CA LEU A 284 1.27 -38.60 1.10
C LEU A 284 0.28 -39.33 2.00
N TYR A 285 -1.03 -39.18 1.79
CA TYR A 285 -2.05 -39.99 2.48
C TYR A 285 -1.90 -41.47 2.12
N SER A 286 -1.77 -41.79 0.83
CA SER A 286 -1.54 -43.17 0.38
C SER A 286 -0.16 -43.70 0.74
N GLY A 287 0.89 -42.88 0.66
CA GLY A 287 2.27 -43.31 0.92
C GLY A 287 2.65 -43.40 2.40
N GLN A 288 2.33 -42.35 3.18
CA GLN A 288 2.83 -42.21 4.56
C GLN A 288 1.78 -42.56 5.61
N PHE A 289 0.51 -42.17 5.44
CA PHE A 289 -0.55 -42.58 6.37
C PHE A 289 -0.88 -44.06 6.18
N LEU A 290 -1.17 -44.52 4.96
CA LEU A 290 -1.38 -45.95 4.70
C LEU A 290 -0.13 -46.77 5.05
N GLY A 291 1.06 -46.24 4.76
CA GLY A 291 2.35 -46.83 5.11
C GLY A 291 2.53 -47.00 6.62
N ASN A 292 2.45 -45.91 7.40
CA ASN A 292 2.59 -45.95 8.86
C ASN A 292 1.45 -46.69 9.55
N TYR A 293 0.22 -46.51 9.09
CA TYR A 293 -0.95 -47.22 9.61
C TYR A 293 -0.79 -48.71 9.35
N SER A 294 -0.47 -49.12 8.12
CA SER A 294 -0.26 -50.54 7.79
C SER A 294 0.95 -51.11 8.53
N SER A 295 2.10 -50.45 8.55
CA SER A 295 3.30 -50.98 9.22
C SER A 295 3.18 -50.97 10.74
N GLY A 296 2.61 -49.93 11.33
CA GLY A 296 2.38 -49.79 12.76
C GLY A 296 1.30 -50.73 13.26
N PHE A 297 0.11 -50.71 12.64
CA PHE A 297 -0.99 -51.60 13.02
C PHE A 297 -0.64 -53.06 12.75
N THR A 298 -0.16 -53.40 11.55
CA THR A 298 0.19 -54.81 11.21
C THR A 298 1.37 -55.29 12.04
N GLY A 299 2.40 -54.47 12.27
CA GLY A 299 3.56 -54.84 13.06
C GLY A 299 3.23 -55.06 14.54
N ILE A 300 2.42 -54.19 15.14
CA ILE A 300 2.02 -54.32 16.54
C ILE A 300 0.96 -55.43 16.72
N TYR A 301 -0.04 -55.51 15.84
CA TYR A 301 -1.07 -56.55 15.89
C TYR A 301 -0.48 -57.95 15.62
N SER A 302 0.36 -58.09 14.58
CA SER A 302 0.93 -59.39 14.22
C SER A 302 2.11 -59.79 15.11
N GLY A 303 2.96 -58.83 15.48
CA GLY A 303 4.18 -59.10 16.24
C GLY A 303 3.94 -59.19 17.74
N GLN A 304 3.14 -58.28 18.30
CA GLN A 304 2.90 -58.24 19.75
C GLN A 304 1.62 -58.96 20.14
N PHE A 305 0.47 -58.62 19.56
CA PHE A 305 -0.80 -59.26 19.96
C PHE A 305 -0.88 -60.73 19.57
N LEU A 306 -0.67 -61.09 18.29
CA LEU A 306 -0.64 -62.49 17.84
C LEU A 306 0.50 -63.28 18.50
N GLY A 307 1.67 -62.66 18.70
CA GLY A 307 2.80 -63.29 19.40
C GLY A 307 2.53 -63.59 20.87
N LEU A 308 1.96 -62.63 21.62
CA LEU A 308 1.53 -62.81 23.01
C LEU A 308 0.35 -63.78 23.12
N PHE A 309 -0.61 -63.69 22.20
CA PHE A 309 -1.78 -64.55 22.17
C PHE A 309 -1.40 -65.99 21.85
N SER A 310 -0.56 -66.25 20.84
CA SER A 310 -0.14 -67.62 20.49
C SER A 310 0.75 -68.22 21.58
N LYS A 311 1.79 -67.49 22.05
CA LYS A 311 2.69 -68.00 23.10
C LYS A 311 1.99 -68.17 24.44
N GLY A 312 1.08 -67.26 24.79
CA GLY A 312 0.23 -67.39 25.96
C GLY A 312 -0.71 -68.58 25.80
N TYR A 313 -1.58 -68.55 24.80
CA TYR A 313 -2.63 -69.55 24.64
C TYR A 313 -2.10 -70.98 24.42
N GLU A 314 -1.12 -71.21 23.54
CA GLU A 314 -0.55 -72.56 23.33
C GLU A 314 0.25 -73.05 24.55
N GLY A 315 0.98 -72.15 25.22
CA GLY A 315 1.69 -72.47 26.46
C GLY A 315 0.74 -72.82 27.61
N PHE A 316 -0.33 -72.04 27.79
CA PHE A 316 -1.31 -72.21 28.86
C PHE A 316 -2.28 -73.37 28.61
N TYR A 317 -2.72 -73.58 27.37
CA TYR A 317 -3.61 -74.69 27.03
C TYR A 317 -2.86 -76.03 27.13
N SER A 318 -1.60 -76.12 26.66
CA SER A 318 -0.85 -77.38 26.78
C SER A 318 -0.41 -77.70 28.21
N GLN A 319 0.03 -76.71 29.01
CA GLN A 319 0.48 -76.94 30.39
C GLN A 319 -0.69 -77.07 31.39
N GLY A 320 -1.71 -76.22 31.29
CA GLY A 320 -2.83 -76.19 32.23
C GLY A 320 -3.83 -77.32 32.00
N PHE A 321 -4.26 -77.53 30.76
CA PHE A 321 -5.24 -78.57 30.44
C PHE A 321 -4.61 -79.96 30.50
N SER A 322 -3.45 -80.18 29.87
CA SER A 322 -2.82 -81.51 29.86
C SER A 322 -2.21 -81.88 31.22
N GLY A 323 -1.66 -80.92 31.97
CA GLY A 323 -1.12 -81.13 33.31
C GLY A 323 -2.20 -81.35 34.37
N GLY A 324 -3.29 -80.56 34.33
CA GLY A 324 -4.42 -80.69 35.26
C GLY A 324 -5.26 -81.95 35.00
N TYR A 325 -5.52 -82.28 33.73
CA TYR A 325 -6.29 -83.46 33.35
C TYR A 325 -5.51 -84.76 33.59
N GLY A 326 -4.22 -84.79 33.25
CA GLY A 326 -3.35 -85.96 33.49
C GLY A 326 -2.99 -86.18 34.95
N GLY A 327 -2.67 -85.11 35.70
CA GLY A 327 -2.26 -85.21 37.10
C GLY A 327 -3.41 -85.31 38.10
N GLY A 328 -4.47 -84.52 37.91
CA GLY A 328 -5.58 -84.41 38.85
C GLY A 328 -6.70 -85.42 38.61
N TYR A 329 -7.16 -85.54 37.35
CA TYR A 329 -8.30 -86.39 37.02
C TYR A 329 -7.89 -87.86 36.86
N GLN A 330 -6.86 -88.16 36.08
CA GLN A 330 -6.44 -89.53 35.82
C GLN A 330 -5.80 -90.20 37.04
N GLY A 331 -4.93 -89.48 37.77
CA GLY A 331 -4.27 -89.99 38.98
C GLY A 331 -5.24 -90.16 40.18
N GLY A 332 -6.11 -89.18 40.42
CA GLY A 332 -7.09 -89.22 41.51
C GLY A 332 -8.21 -90.24 41.29
N TYR A 333 -8.70 -90.37 40.06
CA TYR A 333 -9.76 -91.31 39.72
C TYR A 333 -9.28 -92.76 39.74
N ILE A 334 -8.10 -93.06 39.17
CA ILE A 334 -7.53 -94.43 39.15
C ILE A 334 -7.10 -94.87 40.57
N GLY A 335 -6.50 -93.98 41.36
CA GLY A 335 -6.06 -94.30 42.72
C GLY A 335 -7.23 -94.55 43.68
N GLY A 336 -8.25 -93.69 43.66
CA GLY A 336 -9.42 -93.80 44.54
C GLY A 336 -10.36 -94.95 44.19
N TYR A 337 -10.58 -95.21 42.90
CA TYR A 337 -11.50 -96.26 42.45
C TYR A 337 -10.93 -97.67 42.73
N THR A 338 -9.62 -97.86 42.56
CA THR A 338 -8.97 -99.17 42.77
C THR A 338 -8.88 -99.56 44.25
N GLN A 339 -8.62 -98.60 45.15
CA GLN A 339 -8.58 -98.87 46.60
C GLN A 339 -9.97 -99.07 47.22
N GLY A 340 -10.98 -98.31 46.78
CA GLY A 340 -12.36 -98.46 47.29
C GLY A 340 -13.00 -99.79 46.86
N PHE A 341 -12.82 -100.19 45.60
CA PHE A 341 -13.45 -101.40 45.06
C PHE A 341 -12.86 -102.69 45.65
N THR A 342 -11.53 -102.72 45.91
CA THR A 342 -10.84 -103.89 46.46
C THR A 342 -11.13 -104.11 47.96
N THR A 343 -11.41 -103.04 48.71
CA THR A 343 -11.66 -103.11 50.16
C THR A 343 -13.09 -103.57 50.49
N THR A 344 -14.03 -103.51 49.54
CA THR A 344 -15.46 -103.85 49.78
C THR A 344 -15.89 -105.22 49.23
N TYR A 345 -15.22 -105.79 48.21
CA TYR A 345 -15.64 -107.05 47.56
C TYR A 345 -14.57 -108.17 47.54
N GLY A 346 -13.42 -107.99 48.22
CA GLY A 346 -12.28 -108.91 48.16
C GLY A 346 -12.17 -110.00 49.24
N SER A 347 -13.10 -110.13 50.21
CA SER A 347 -12.95 -111.08 51.32
C SER A 347 -14.19 -111.96 51.60
N GLY A 348 -14.34 -113.06 50.83
CA GLY A 348 -15.07 -114.33 51.13
C GLY A 348 -16.60 -114.27 51.35
N SER A 349 -17.45 -115.26 51.05
CA SER A 349 -17.41 -116.61 50.47
C SER A 349 -18.88 -117.03 50.17
N GLU A 350 -19.12 -117.78 49.09
CA GLU A 350 -20.27 -118.68 48.76
C GLU A 350 -21.72 -118.19 48.45
N THR A 351 -22.12 -118.50 47.18
CA THR A 351 -23.45 -118.93 46.64
C THR A 351 -24.63 -117.94 46.43
N PRO A 352 -25.49 -118.18 45.40
CA PRO A 352 -26.33 -117.15 44.79
C PRO A 352 -27.73 -117.03 45.42
N ASN A 353 -28.09 -115.77 45.71
CA ASN A 353 -29.44 -115.24 46.00
C ASN A 353 -30.11 -115.72 47.30
N PRO A 354 -30.48 -114.77 48.18
CA PRO A 354 -31.88 -114.74 48.60
C PRO A 354 -32.52 -113.34 48.60
N GLN A 355 -33.84 -113.39 48.58
CA GLN A 355 -34.85 -112.34 48.60
C GLN A 355 -34.58 -111.13 49.52
N ALA A 356 -35.18 -110.01 49.12
CA ALA A 356 -35.35 -108.77 49.87
C ALA A 356 -35.51 -108.95 51.39
N THR A 357 -34.57 -108.41 52.17
CA THR A 357 -34.81 -107.89 53.52
C THR A 357 -33.77 -106.83 53.90
N SER A 358 -34.25 -105.64 54.27
CA SER A 358 -33.67 -104.68 55.22
C SER A 358 -32.13 -104.48 55.29
N SER A 359 -31.48 -104.05 54.21
CA SER A 359 -30.12 -103.44 54.27
C SER A 359 -29.79 -102.42 53.16
N GLY A 360 -30.82 -101.88 52.47
CA GLY A 360 -30.65 -100.85 51.44
C GLY A 360 -30.18 -99.47 51.94
N GLY A 361 -30.19 -99.24 53.25
CA GLY A 361 -29.78 -97.96 53.85
C GLY A 361 -28.26 -97.74 53.87
N THR A 362 -27.47 -98.81 53.98
CA THR A 362 -26.00 -98.71 54.09
C THR A 362 -25.33 -98.68 52.70
N TYR A 363 -25.91 -99.37 51.71
CA TYR A 363 -25.39 -99.40 50.34
C TYR A 363 -25.53 -98.04 49.63
N SER A 364 -26.63 -97.32 49.86
CA SER A 364 -26.88 -96.00 49.29
C SER A 364 -26.06 -94.89 49.96
N SER A 365 -25.85 -94.96 51.27
CA SER A 365 -25.17 -93.90 52.03
C SER A 365 -23.64 -93.92 51.88
N THR A 366 -23.01 -95.10 51.83
CA THR A 366 -21.55 -95.21 51.62
C THR A 366 -21.17 -94.94 50.16
N TYR A 367 -21.96 -95.42 49.20
CA TYR A 367 -21.75 -95.16 47.77
C TYR A 367 -21.92 -93.67 47.43
N SER A 368 -23.00 -93.05 47.94
CA SER A 368 -23.28 -91.63 47.70
C SER A 368 -22.29 -90.70 48.44
N GLY A 369 -21.90 -91.03 49.69
CA GLY A 369 -20.98 -90.21 50.48
C GLY A 369 -19.55 -90.16 49.93
N ILE A 370 -19.01 -91.30 49.51
CA ILE A 370 -17.64 -91.37 48.95
C ILE A 370 -17.61 -90.82 47.52
N TYR A 371 -18.61 -91.16 46.69
CA TYR A 371 -18.70 -90.64 45.32
C TYR A 371 -18.93 -89.12 45.33
N SER A 372 -19.85 -88.61 46.14
CA SER A 372 -20.12 -87.16 46.23
C SER A 372 -19.00 -86.38 46.92
N GLY A 373 -18.35 -86.94 47.94
CA GLY A 373 -17.24 -86.28 48.64
C GLY A 373 -15.97 -86.16 47.79
N ILE A 374 -15.58 -87.24 47.10
CA ILE A 374 -14.39 -87.23 46.23
C ILE A 374 -14.67 -86.47 44.93
N TYR A 375 -15.84 -86.66 44.32
CA TYR A 375 -16.22 -85.95 43.10
C TYR A 375 -16.39 -84.45 43.39
N SER A 376 -17.15 -84.03 44.40
CA SER A 376 -17.32 -82.58 44.66
C SER A 376 -16.06 -81.91 45.22
N GLY A 377 -15.33 -82.55 46.14
CA GLY A 377 -14.14 -81.95 46.77
C GLY A 377 -12.95 -81.84 45.81
N THR A 378 -12.72 -82.87 45.00
CA THR A 378 -11.56 -82.92 44.10
C THR A 378 -11.88 -82.30 42.74
N PHE A 379 -13.03 -82.61 42.12
CA PHE A 379 -13.41 -82.03 40.83
C PHE A 379 -13.80 -80.56 40.99
N SER A 380 -14.75 -80.24 41.88
CA SER A 380 -15.23 -78.85 41.99
C SER A 380 -14.20 -77.92 42.63
N GLY A 381 -13.45 -78.40 43.63
CA GLY A 381 -12.44 -77.60 44.34
C GLY A 381 -11.17 -77.32 43.52
N GLN A 382 -10.63 -78.32 42.80
CA GLN A 382 -9.45 -78.12 41.95
C GLN A 382 -9.83 -77.43 40.64
N TYR A 383 -10.93 -77.84 39.99
CA TYR A 383 -11.40 -77.21 38.75
C TYR A 383 -11.78 -75.75 38.98
N SER A 384 -12.55 -75.41 40.03
CA SER A 384 -12.94 -74.02 40.27
C SER A 384 -11.77 -73.13 40.68
N ASN A 385 -10.87 -73.59 41.58
CA ASN A 385 -9.75 -72.75 42.01
C ASN A 385 -8.65 -72.61 40.94
N GLN A 386 -8.36 -73.67 40.17
CA GLN A 386 -7.43 -73.55 39.06
C GLN A 386 -8.06 -72.75 37.91
N TYR A 387 -9.30 -73.04 37.50
CA TYR A 387 -9.93 -72.35 36.37
C TYR A 387 -10.20 -70.87 36.70
N ALA A 388 -10.79 -70.54 37.85
CA ALA A 388 -11.06 -69.14 38.21
C ALA A 388 -9.77 -68.37 38.53
N GLY A 389 -8.80 -69.00 39.22
CA GLY A 389 -7.51 -68.38 39.53
C GLY A 389 -6.63 -68.13 38.30
N PHE A 390 -6.60 -69.05 37.33
CA PHE A 390 -5.88 -68.88 36.07
C PHE A 390 -6.60 -67.92 35.12
N TYR A 391 -7.92 -68.03 34.99
CA TYR A 391 -8.69 -67.19 34.08
C TYR A 391 -8.68 -65.72 34.54
N SER A 392 -8.99 -65.41 35.80
CA SER A 392 -9.00 -64.02 36.28
C SER A 392 -7.61 -63.37 36.33
N ASN A 393 -6.56 -64.04 36.84
CA ASN A 393 -5.27 -63.36 37.01
C ASN A 393 -4.47 -63.21 35.70
N GLN A 394 -4.62 -64.12 34.74
CA GLN A 394 -3.79 -64.12 33.53
C GLN A 394 -4.55 -63.73 32.27
N PHE A 395 -5.80 -64.15 32.06
CA PHE A 395 -6.57 -63.71 30.89
C PHE A 395 -6.91 -62.22 31.01
N GLU A 396 -7.39 -61.78 32.17
CA GLU A 396 -7.74 -60.38 32.42
C GLU A 396 -6.48 -59.49 32.48
N GLY A 397 -5.37 -59.99 33.04
CA GLY A 397 -4.08 -59.31 33.06
C GLY A 397 -3.43 -59.16 31.67
N ILE A 398 -3.44 -60.21 30.85
CA ILE A 398 -2.91 -60.17 29.48
C ILE A 398 -3.83 -59.37 28.55
N TYR A 399 -5.15 -59.47 28.71
CA TYR A 399 -6.09 -58.67 27.94
C TYR A 399 -6.00 -57.19 28.30
N SER A 400 -5.95 -56.85 29.59
CA SER A 400 -5.86 -55.45 30.03
C SER A 400 -4.49 -54.82 29.72
N MET A 401 -3.36 -55.48 30.04
CA MET A 401 -2.04 -54.92 29.73
C MET A 401 -1.67 -55.01 28.24
N GLY A 402 -2.03 -56.10 27.58
CA GLY A 402 -1.73 -56.34 26.18
C GLY A 402 -2.65 -55.56 25.26
N PHE A 403 -3.96 -55.78 25.32
CA PHE A 403 -4.91 -55.18 24.38
C PHE A 403 -5.10 -53.67 24.62
N GLN A 404 -5.39 -53.21 25.85
CA GLN A 404 -5.55 -51.76 26.09
C GLN A 404 -4.25 -50.99 25.94
N GLY A 405 -3.12 -51.53 26.42
CA GLY A 405 -1.81 -50.89 26.28
C GLY A 405 -1.40 -50.73 24.82
N ILE A 406 -1.55 -51.79 24.01
CA ILE A 406 -1.28 -51.76 22.56
C ILE A 406 -2.28 -50.88 21.81
N TYR A 407 -3.55 -50.92 22.18
CA TYR A 407 -4.59 -50.11 21.53
C TYR A 407 -4.37 -48.62 21.80
N SER A 408 -4.18 -48.20 23.06
CA SER A 408 -3.95 -46.78 23.38
C SER A 408 -2.57 -46.27 22.94
N GLN A 409 -1.49 -47.04 23.10
CA GLN A 409 -0.16 -46.56 22.66
C GLN A 409 0.04 -46.70 21.14
N GLY A 410 -0.46 -47.77 20.55
CA GLY A 410 -0.30 -48.07 19.13
C GLY A 410 -1.33 -47.37 18.25
N PHE A 411 -2.63 -47.54 18.53
CA PHE A 411 -3.69 -46.99 17.70
C PHE A 411 -3.91 -45.50 17.98
N GLU A 412 -4.22 -45.10 19.22
CA GLU A 412 -4.44 -43.67 19.55
C GLU A 412 -3.16 -42.84 19.39
N GLY A 413 -2.01 -43.34 19.84
CA GLY A 413 -0.73 -42.65 19.67
C GLY A 413 -0.35 -42.40 18.21
N THR A 414 -0.47 -43.42 17.35
CA THR A 414 -0.17 -43.30 15.91
C THR A 414 -1.25 -42.50 15.18
N TYR A 415 -2.51 -42.66 15.55
CA TYR A 415 -3.63 -41.93 14.96
C TYR A 415 -3.56 -40.44 15.31
N SER A 416 -3.44 -40.05 16.58
CA SER A 416 -3.35 -38.63 16.96
C SER A 416 -2.07 -37.99 16.43
N SER A 417 -0.90 -38.62 16.59
CA SER A 417 0.37 -38.04 16.12
C SER A 417 0.47 -37.99 14.59
N GLY A 418 -0.03 -39.04 13.92
CA GLY A 418 0.06 -39.21 12.47
C GLY A 418 -1.08 -38.56 11.69
N PHE A 419 -2.28 -38.44 12.25
CA PHE A 419 -3.40 -37.78 11.58
C PHE A 419 -3.44 -36.30 11.94
N GLU A 420 -3.46 -35.93 13.23
CA GLU A 420 -3.61 -34.51 13.62
C GLU A 420 -2.36 -33.70 13.31
N GLY A 421 -1.17 -34.25 13.55
CA GLY A 421 0.10 -33.59 13.24
C GLY A 421 0.26 -33.30 11.75
N TYR A 422 -0.03 -34.29 10.90
CA TYR A 422 0.09 -34.15 9.45
C TYR A 422 -1.06 -33.32 8.86
N TYR A 423 -2.29 -33.52 9.32
CA TYR A 423 -3.44 -32.70 8.91
C TYR A 423 -3.22 -31.23 9.23
N SER A 424 -2.74 -30.90 10.44
CA SER A 424 -2.50 -29.52 10.84
C SER A 424 -1.35 -28.87 10.06
N GLN A 425 -0.20 -29.55 9.91
CA GLN A 425 0.92 -29.00 9.15
C GLN A 425 0.63 -28.87 7.65
N MET A 426 -0.03 -29.86 7.04
CA MET A 426 -0.31 -29.81 5.61
C MET A 426 -1.50 -28.93 5.27
N TYR A 427 -2.65 -29.15 5.92
CA TYR A 427 -3.83 -28.36 5.62
C TYR A 427 -3.62 -26.92 6.06
N VAL A 428 -3.26 -26.66 7.31
CA VAL A 428 -3.12 -25.25 7.75
C VAL A 428 -1.85 -24.61 7.19
N GLY A 429 -0.71 -25.29 7.21
CA GLY A 429 0.57 -24.70 6.78
C GLY A 429 0.67 -24.48 5.26
N ILE A 430 0.32 -25.48 4.44
CA ILE A 430 0.44 -25.39 2.99
C ILE A 430 -0.75 -24.65 2.40
N TYR A 431 -1.99 -24.99 2.76
CA TYR A 431 -3.16 -24.26 2.27
C TYR A 431 -3.10 -22.80 2.75
N SER A 432 -3.05 -22.52 4.06
CA SER A 432 -3.08 -21.12 4.50
C SER A 432 -1.84 -20.33 4.07
N GLY A 433 -0.65 -20.94 4.03
CA GLY A 433 0.58 -20.24 3.68
C GLY A 433 0.72 -19.98 2.17
N GLN A 434 0.53 -21.02 1.36
CA GLN A 434 0.71 -20.91 -0.08
C GLN A 434 -0.52 -20.31 -0.76
N TYR A 435 -1.74 -20.71 -0.39
CA TYR A 435 -2.95 -20.11 -0.96
C TYR A 435 -3.00 -18.62 -0.65
N SER A 436 -2.83 -18.21 0.61
CA SER A 436 -2.85 -16.79 0.98
C SER A 436 -1.70 -16.01 0.34
N GLY A 437 -0.49 -16.57 0.31
CA GLY A 437 0.68 -15.91 -0.27
C GLY A 437 0.62 -15.73 -1.79
N PHE A 438 0.12 -16.72 -2.54
CA PHE A 438 -0.02 -16.62 -4.00
C PHE A 438 -1.27 -15.82 -4.41
N TYR A 439 -2.41 -16.06 -3.74
CA TYR A 439 -3.65 -15.31 -3.98
C TYR A 439 -3.47 -13.81 -3.72
N SER A 440 -2.80 -13.45 -2.61
CA SER A 440 -2.57 -12.06 -2.23
C SER A 440 -1.59 -11.31 -3.14
N ASN A 441 -0.62 -12.00 -3.77
CA ASN A 441 0.44 -11.33 -4.56
C ASN A 441 0.20 -11.36 -6.07
N GLN A 442 -0.57 -12.31 -6.60
CA GLN A 442 -0.82 -12.41 -8.05
C GLN A 442 -2.20 -11.91 -8.50
N TYR A 443 -3.19 -11.80 -7.60
CA TYR A 443 -4.58 -11.57 -8.00
C TYR A 443 -5.34 -10.52 -7.21
N THR A 444 -4.75 -10.01 -6.13
CA THR A 444 -5.25 -8.84 -5.40
C THR A 444 -4.13 -7.84 -5.28
N GLY A 445 -4.36 -6.59 -5.64
CA GLY A 445 -3.39 -5.55 -5.43
C GLY A 445 -3.66 -4.35 -6.31
N ARG A 446 -2.90 -3.30 -6.08
CA ARG A 446 -3.12 -2.06 -6.77
C ARG A 446 -2.62 -2.12 -8.20
N THR A 447 -3.46 -1.64 -9.10
CA THR A 447 -3.28 -1.68 -10.54
C THR A 447 -3.30 -0.26 -11.09
N VAL A 448 -2.47 0.01 -12.09
CA VAL A 448 -2.54 1.26 -12.87
C VAL A 448 -3.78 1.25 -13.75
N LEU A 449 -4.64 2.25 -13.61
CA LEU A 449 -5.85 2.41 -14.39
C LEU A 449 -5.57 3.21 -15.67
N ALA A 450 -6.47 3.09 -16.65
CA ALA A 450 -6.43 3.90 -17.86
C ALA A 450 -6.88 5.36 -17.65
N SER A 451 -7.56 5.64 -16.52
CA SER A 451 -7.98 7.00 -16.15
C SER A 451 -6.81 7.81 -15.60
N LEU A 452 -6.95 9.13 -15.67
CA LEU A 452 -5.96 10.09 -15.17
C LEU A 452 -6.56 10.89 -14.03
N GLY A 453 -5.85 10.94 -12.92
CA GLY A 453 -6.00 11.99 -11.92
C GLY A 453 -5.42 13.29 -12.46
N THR A 454 -5.94 14.42 -11.98
CA THR A 454 -5.47 15.74 -12.40
C THR A 454 -5.36 16.66 -11.20
N ASP A 455 -4.15 17.16 -10.94
CA ASP A 455 -3.94 18.25 -10.01
C ASP A 455 -3.77 19.55 -10.81
N SER A 456 -4.65 20.52 -10.52
CA SER A 456 -4.63 21.81 -11.20
C SER A 456 -3.90 22.85 -10.36
N TYR A 457 -3.12 23.69 -11.02
CA TYR A 457 -2.46 24.85 -10.44
C TYR A 457 -2.84 26.08 -11.27
N THR A 458 -3.17 27.19 -10.60
CA THR A 458 -3.58 28.42 -11.25
C THR A 458 -2.58 29.53 -10.95
N PHE A 459 -2.17 30.25 -11.99
CA PHE A 459 -1.23 31.37 -11.90
C PHE A 459 -1.99 32.69 -11.89
N TRP A 460 -1.69 33.53 -10.90
CA TRP A 460 -2.42 34.76 -10.60
C TRP A 460 -1.53 35.98 -10.61
N LYS A 461 -2.09 37.12 -11.03
CA LYS A 461 -1.49 38.45 -10.94
C LYS A 461 -2.35 39.32 -10.02
N ARG A 462 -1.74 39.96 -9.01
CA ARG A 462 -2.44 40.88 -8.12
C ARG A 462 -2.67 42.24 -8.78
N ILE A 463 -3.89 42.75 -8.67
CA ILE A 463 -4.31 44.05 -9.23
C ILE A 463 -4.88 45.04 -8.19
N ALA A 464 -5.19 44.57 -6.97
CA ALA A 464 -5.48 45.42 -5.80
C ALA A 464 -5.19 44.68 -4.48
#